data_AF-A0A090R6V3-F1
#
_entry.id   AF-A0A090R6V3-F1
#
_cell.length_a   1.000
_cell.length_b   1.000
_cell.length_c   1.000
_cell.angle_alpha   90.00
_cell.angle_beta   90.00
_cell.angle_gamma   90.00
#
_symmetry.space_group_name_H-M   'P 1'
#
loop_
_entity.id
_entity.type
_entity.pdbx_description
1 polymer ?
#
loop_
_entity_poly.entity_id
_entity_poly.type
_entity_poly.pdbx_seq_one_letter_code
_entity_poly.pdbx_strand_id
1 'polypeptide(L)'
;MTQYVSKKPDPQGIVHWSDEEHHVWHDLVARQQACLPGRACQAYLDGLDLLDLPTDRVPQLGDINRVLLATTGWQCAPVPALINFDRFFSLLAEQQFPVATFLRTREEFNYLQEPDFFHEIFGHCAMLTNPAFAQFTHMYGRLGSMPAMKIASISPVCIGLRWSSAY
;
A
#
# COMPACT_ATOMS: atom_id res chain seq x y z
N MET A 1 -21.09 -5.31 4.38
CA MET A 1 -20.01 -5.47 5.39
C MET A 1 -18.92 -6.26 4.71
N THR A 2 -17.68 -5.80 4.79
CA THR A 2 -16.53 -6.50 4.19
C THR A 2 -16.37 -7.83 4.93
N GLN A 3 -16.16 -8.94 4.21
CA GLN A 3 -15.82 -10.22 4.85
C GLN A 3 -14.40 -10.23 5.42
N TYR A 4 -13.59 -9.26 4.99
CA TYR A 4 -12.18 -9.16 5.35
C TYR A 4 -11.96 -8.48 6.68
N VAL A 5 -11.10 -9.10 7.49
CA VAL A 5 -10.59 -8.57 8.74
C VAL A 5 -9.06 -8.58 8.67
N SER A 6 -8.46 -7.40 8.81
CA SER A 6 -7.00 -7.25 8.90
C SER A 6 -6.43 -8.15 10.00
N LYS A 7 -5.44 -8.96 9.64
CA LYS A 7 -4.69 -9.80 10.57
C LYS A 7 -3.84 -8.93 11.48
N LYS A 8 -3.92 -9.18 12.79
CA LYS A 8 -3.08 -8.46 13.75
C LYS A 8 -1.68 -9.06 13.74
N PRO A 9 -0.62 -8.24 13.62
CA PRO A 9 0.73 -8.72 13.86
C PRO A 9 0.88 -9.26 15.28
N ASP A 10 1.75 -10.25 15.44
CA ASP A 10 2.16 -10.77 16.75
C ASP A 10 3.05 -9.75 17.52
N PRO A 11 3.48 -10.02 18.77
CA PRO A 11 4.35 -9.11 19.51
C PRO A 11 5.71 -8.84 18.85
N GLN A 12 6.13 -9.66 17.88
CA GLN A 12 7.34 -9.50 17.08
C GLN A 12 7.07 -8.70 15.79
N GLY A 13 5.83 -8.29 15.53
CA GLY A 13 5.42 -7.56 14.34
C GLY A 13 5.19 -8.47 13.12
N ILE A 14 5.09 -9.78 13.31
CA ILE A 14 4.89 -10.76 12.24
C ILE A 14 3.40 -10.96 11.99
N VAL A 15 3.00 -10.89 10.71
CA VAL A 15 1.66 -11.27 10.27
C VAL A 15 1.70 -12.73 9.81
N HIS A 16 0.85 -13.56 10.43
CA HIS A 16 0.72 -14.97 10.07
C HIS A 16 -0.21 -15.15 8.87
N TRP A 17 0.40 -15.36 7.71
CA TRP A 17 -0.28 -15.70 6.47
C TRP A 17 -0.45 -17.21 6.33
N SER A 18 -1.54 -17.65 5.71
CA SER A 18 -1.76 -19.05 5.35
C SER A 18 -1.08 -19.40 4.03
N ASP A 19 -0.92 -20.70 3.77
CA ASP A 19 -0.39 -21.19 2.50
C ASP A 19 -1.23 -20.72 1.30
N GLU A 20 -2.56 -20.66 1.45
CA GLU A 20 -3.44 -20.15 0.38
C GLU A 20 -3.19 -18.66 0.11
N GLU A 21 -2.96 -17.84 1.13
CA GLU A 21 -2.64 -16.43 0.94
C GLU A 21 -1.27 -16.24 0.28
N HIS A 22 -0.30 -17.09 0.61
CA HIS A 22 0.98 -17.14 -0.10
C HIS A 22 0.81 -17.49 -1.58
N HIS A 23 -0.04 -18.47 -1.91
CA HIS A 23 -0.35 -18.82 -3.30
C HIS A 23 -1.09 -17.71 -4.05
N VAL A 24 -2.09 -17.06 -3.42
CA VAL A 24 -2.78 -15.92 -4.04
C VAL A 24 -1.81 -14.77 -4.31
N TRP A 25 -0.93 -14.46 -3.37
CA TRP A 25 0.11 -13.45 -3.57
C TRP A 25 1.02 -13.78 -4.75
N HIS A 26 1.53 -15.02 -4.80
CA HIS A 26 2.39 -15.48 -5.88
C HIS A 26 1.74 -15.26 -7.25
N ASP A 27 0.50 -15.71 -7.41
CA ASP A 27 -0.22 -15.61 -8.68
C ASP A 27 -0.53 -14.15 -9.05
N LEU A 28 -0.81 -13.29 -8.06
CA LEU A 28 -1.01 -11.85 -8.30
C LEU A 28 0.28 -11.17 -8.76
N VAL A 29 1.41 -11.44 -8.11
CA VAL A 29 2.73 -10.91 -8.48
C VAL A 29 3.12 -11.39 -9.87
N ALA A 30 3.02 -12.70 -10.15
CA ALA A 30 3.36 -13.27 -11.45
C ALA A 30 2.53 -12.64 -12.59
N ARG A 31 1.21 -12.49 -12.38
CA ARG A 31 0.33 -11.83 -13.34
C ARG A 31 0.73 -10.38 -13.58
N GLN A 32 1.02 -9.62 -12.53
CA GLN A 32 1.37 -8.21 -12.68
C GLN A 32 2.75 -8.02 -13.30
N GLN A 33 3.75 -8.79 -12.91
CA GLN A 33 5.09 -8.73 -13.51
C GLN A 33 5.06 -8.95 -15.02
N ALA A 34 4.18 -9.81 -15.54
CA ALA A 34 3.97 -9.98 -16.98
C ALA A 34 3.33 -8.76 -17.66
N CYS A 35 2.59 -7.93 -16.92
CA CYS A 35 1.91 -6.73 -17.42
C CYS A 35 2.75 -5.44 -17.33
N LEU A 36 3.74 -5.36 -16.44
CA LEU A 36 4.52 -4.15 -16.21
C LEU A 36 5.33 -3.66 -17.43
N PRO A 37 5.99 -4.53 -18.22
CA PRO A 37 6.84 -4.08 -19.33
C PRO A 37 6.10 -3.19 -20.32
N GLY A 38 6.63 -1.98 -20.57
CA GLY A 38 6.04 -0.99 -21.46
C GLY A 38 4.80 -0.28 -20.92
N ARG A 39 4.41 -0.52 -19.66
CA ARG A 39 3.26 0.13 -19.00
C ARG A 39 3.66 0.92 -17.76
N ALA A 40 4.51 0.35 -16.92
CA ALA A 40 4.98 1.01 -15.71
C ALA A 40 6.08 2.03 -16.00
N CYS A 41 6.11 3.12 -15.23
CA CYS A 41 7.19 4.10 -15.32
C CYS A 41 8.48 3.56 -14.69
N GLN A 42 9.64 4.08 -15.12
CA GLN A 42 10.93 3.59 -14.64
C GLN A 42 11.08 3.72 -13.12
N ALA A 43 10.61 4.83 -12.52
CA ALA A 43 10.69 5.04 -11.08
C ALA A 43 9.93 3.98 -10.27
N TYR A 44 8.85 3.42 -10.82
CA TYR A 44 8.13 2.32 -10.19
C TYR A 44 8.91 1.01 -10.31
N LEU A 45 9.51 0.72 -11.47
CA LEU A 45 10.33 -0.47 -11.69
C LEU A 45 11.57 -0.46 -10.78
N ASP A 46 12.28 0.66 -10.72
CA ASP A 46 13.43 0.85 -9.83
C ASP A 46 13.03 0.63 -8.35
N GLY A 47 11.84 1.11 -7.98
CA GLY A 47 11.29 0.91 -6.64
C GLY A 47 10.95 -0.56 -6.33
N LEU A 48 10.42 -1.31 -7.30
CA LEU A 48 10.19 -2.75 -7.14
C LEU A 48 11.51 -3.50 -6.97
N ASP A 49 12.54 -3.16 -7.75
CA ASP A 49 13.87 -3.76 -7.64
C ASP A 49 14.50 -3.47 -6.27
N LEU A 50 14.34 -2.24 -5.74
CA LEU A 50 14.82 -1.87 -4.40
C LEU A 50 14.08 -2.60 -3.27
N LEU A 51 12.77 -2.81 -3.42
CA LEU A 51 11.97 -3.50 -2.42
C LEU A 51 12.26 -5.01 -2.36
N ASP A 52 12.76 -5.59 -3.47
CA ASP A 52 13.09 -7.01 -3.60
C ASP A 52 11.99 -7.92 -3.02
N LEU A 53 10.75 -7.66 -3.47
CA LEU A 53 9.59 -8.33 -2.91
C LEU A 53 9.64 -9.84 -3.23
N PRO A 54 9.40 -10.71 -2.24
CA PRO A 54 9.31 -12.14 -2.48
C PRO A 54 8.17 -12.44 -3.44
N THR A 55 8.43 -13.30 -4.42
CA THR A 55 7.42 -13.70 -5.41
C THR A 55 6.67 -14.96 -4.99
N ASP A 56 7.15 -15.72 -4.00
CA ASP A 56 6.62 -17.02 -3.59
C ASP A 56 5.81 -16.99 -2.28
N ARG A 57 5.86 -15.88 -1.55
CA ARG A 57 5.17 -15.67 -0.26
C ARG A 57 4.86 -14.21 -0.04
N VAL A 58 3.90 -13.95 0.84
CA VAL A 58 3.53 -12.59 1.24
C VAL A 58 4.66 -11.97 2.08
N PRO A 59 5.16 -10.77 1.75
CA PRO A 59 6.22 -10.11 2.52
C PRO A 59 5.75 -9.68 3.91
N GLN A 60 6.71 -9.55 4.82
CA GLN A 60 6.46 -8.93 6.12
C GLN A 60 6.67 -7.42 6.04
N LEU A 61 5.88 -6.65 6.79
CA LEU A 61 6.00 -5.19 6.82
C LEU A 61 7.38 -4.73 7.30
N GLY A 62 8.03 -5.49 8.19
CA GLY A 62 9.37 -5.17 8.67
C GLY A 62 10.43 -5.13 7.56
N ASP A 63 10.36 -6.04 6.60
CA ASP A 63 11.30 -6.10 5.48
C ASP A 63 11.12 -4.90 4.53
N ILE A 64 9.86 -4.55 4.24
CA ILE A 64 9.49 -3.39 3.42
C ILE A 64 9.91 -2.10 4.12
N ASN A 65 9.61 -1.97 5.42
CA ASN A 65 9.93 -0.80 6.22
C ASN A 65 11.43 -0.55 6.29
N ARG A 66 12.27 -1.59 6.34
CA ARG A 66 13.72 -1.45 6.29
C ARG A 66 14.18 -0.70 5.03
N VAL A 67 13.59 -1.02 3.87
CA VAL A 67 13.92 -0.35 2.59
C VAL A 67 13.37 1.07 2.59
N LEU A 68 12.08 1.26 2.90
CA LEU A 68 11.43 2.58 2.87
C LEU A 68 12.10 3.58 3.83
N LEU A 69 12.48 3.13 5.03
CA LEU A 69 13.18 3.97 6.00
C LEU A 69 14.55 4.40 5.47
N ALA A 70 15.28 3.49 4.82
CA ALA A 70 16.59 3.77 4.25
C ALA A 70 16.52 4.70 3.01
N THR A 71 15.47 4.61 2.20
CA THR A 71 15.34 5.41 0.97
C THR A 71 14.75 6.79 1.21
N THR A 72 13.68 6.89 1.99
CA THR A 72 12.86 8.13 2.09
C THR A 72 12.38 8.44 3.51
N GLY A 73 12.73 7.60 4.50
CA GLY A 73 12.26 7.73 5.87
C GLY A 73 10.79 7.34 6.06
N TRP A 74 10.16 6.74 5.05
CA TRP A 74 8.79 6.24 5.13
C TRP A 74 8.73 4.87 5.78
N GLN A 75 7.56 4.50 6.27
CA GLN A 75 7.26 3.14 6.71
C GLN A 75 5.78 2.82 6.50
N CYS A 76 5.45 1.54 6.39
CA CYS A 76 4.08 1.05 6.43
C CYS A 76 3.57 0.98 7.87
N ALA A 77 2.31 1.36 8.08
CA ALA A 77 1.59 1.21 9.33
C ALA A 77 0.40 0.25 9.14
N PRO A 78 0.34 -0.87 9.87
CA PRO A 78 -0.78 -1.80 9.76
C PRO A 78 -2.06 -1.13 10.27
N VAL A 79 -3.14 -1.23 9.49
CA VAL A 79 -4.45 -0.66 9.83
C VAL A 79 -5.58 -1.69 9.71
N PRO A 80 -6.71 -1.48 10.41
CA PRO A 80 -7.94 -2.17 10.08
C PRO A 80 -8.32 -1.96 8.61
N ALA A 81 -9.09 -2.88 8.03
CA ALA A 81 -9.45 -2.86 6.61
C ALA A 81 -9.98 -1.50 6.11
N LEU A 82 -10.60 -0.71 6.99
CA LEU A 82 -10.99 0.67 6.73
C LEU A 82 -10.62 1.56 7.91
N ILE A 83 -10.08 2.74 7.60
CA ILE A 83 -9.84 3.84 8.54
C ILE A 83 -10.54 5.10 8.05
N ASN A 84 -10.85 6.02 8.96
CA ASN A 84 -11.41 7.31 8.58
C ASN A 84 -10.36 8.22 7.95
N PHE A 85 -10.81 9.25 7.24
CA PHE A 85 -9.93 10.20 6.54
C PHE A 85 -8.98 10.93 7.49
N ASP A 86 -9.44 11.31 8.69
CA ASP A 86 -8.60 11.97 9.68
C ASP A 86 -7.38 11.12 10.05
N ARG A 87 -7.58 9.82 10.31
CA ARG A 87 -6.51 8.89 10.60
C ARG A 87 -5.61 8.67 9.40
N PHE A 88 -6.18 8.53 8.20
CA PHE A 88 -5.43 8.35 6.96
C PHE A 88 -4.45 9.51 6.72
N PHE A 89 -4.94 10.75 6.78
CA PHE A 89 -4.09 11.94 6.58
C PHE A 89 -3.06 12.11 7.69
N SER A 90 -3.42 11.83 8.95
CA SER A 90 -2.45 11.86 10.06
C SER A 90 -1.28 10.90 9.82
N LEU A 91 -1.54 9.69 9.34
CA LEU A 91 -0.48 8.72 9.05
C LEU A 91 0.44 9.22 7.93
N LEU A 92 -0.12 9.71 6.84
CA LEU A 92 0.67 10.27 5.73
C LEU A 92 1.51 11.48 6.17
N ALA A 93 0.94 12.34 7.02
CA ALA A 93 1.64 13.48 7.61
C ALA A 93 2.80 13.05 8.54
N GLU A 94 2.78 11.81 9.03
CA GLU A 94 3.84 11.20 9.83
C GLU A 94 4.76 10.28 9.00
N GLN A 95 4.67 10.33 7.66
CA GLN A 95 5.41 9.45 6.73
C GLN A 95 5.11 7.96 6.95
N GLN A 96 3.88 7.66 7.38
CA GLN A 96 3.37 6.31 7.56
C GLN A 96 2.32 6.01 6.50
N PHE A 97 2.57 4.98 5.68
CA PHE A 97 1.61 4.53 4.68
C PHE A 97 0.68 3.46 5.28
N PRO A 98 -0.65 3.68 5.33
CA PRO A 98 -1.58 2.73 5.92
C PRO A 98 -1.70 1.47 5.07
N VAL A 99 -1.53 0.30 5.66
CA VAL A 99 -1.64 -1.00 4.98
C VAL A 99 -2.63 -1.89 5.69
N ALA A 100 -3.67 -2.34 4.97
CA ALA A 100 -4.58 -3.36 5.47
C ALA A 100 -3.92 -4.75 5.38
N THR A 101 -3.82 -5.46 6.50
CA THR A 101 -3.16 -6.76 6.61
C THR A 101 -4.10 -7.94 6.32
N PHE A 102 -4.80 -7.88 5.20
CA PHE A 102 -5.57 -9.00 4.66
C PHE A 102 -5.31 -9.13 3.17
N LEU A 103 -5.48 -10.32 2.61
CA LEU A 103 -5.35 -10.56 1.17
C LEU A 103 -6.72 -10.97 0.61
N ARG A 104 -7.00 -10.59 -0.64
CA ARG A 104 -8.19 -11.07 -1.35
C ARG A 104 -8.20 -12.60 -1.45
N THR A 105 -9.39 -13.20 -1.52
CA THR A 105 -9.54 -14.63 -1.78
C THR A 105 -9.33 -14.96 -3.26
N ARG A 106 -9.20 -16.26 -3.55
CA ARG A 106 -9.15 -16.79 -4.92
C ARG A 106 -10.40 -16.43 -5.74
N GLU A 107 -11.57 -16.34 -5.11
CA GLU A 107 -12.84 -16.00 -5.78
C GLU A 107 -12.85 -14.54 -6.27
N GLU A 108 -12.19 -13.64 -5.53
CA GLU A 108 -12.08 -12.20 -5.82
C GLU A 108 -10.73 -11.85 -6.49
N PHE A 109 -10.02 -12.85 -7.02
CA PHE A 109 -8.68 -12.71 -7.57
C PHE A 109 -8.57 -11.66 -8.69
N ASN A 110 -9.61 -11.56 -9.52
CA ASN A 110 -9.63 -10.63 -10.65
C ASN A 110 -9.97 -9.20 -10.23
N TYR A 111 -10.79 -9.03 -9.20
CA TYR A 111 -11.19 -7.71 -8.73
C TYR A 111 -11.75 -7.80 -7.31
N LEU A 112 -11.26 -6.91 -6.45
CA LEU A 112 -11.77 -6.64 -5.12
C LEU A 112 -12.01 -5.13 -5.01
N GLN A 113 -13.16 -4.73 -4.46
CA GLN A 113 -13.50 -3.31 -4.32
C GLN A 113 -12.67 -2.64 -3.21
N GLU A 114 -12.40 -3.35 -2.12
CA GLU A 114 -11.55 -2.90 -1.03
C GLU A 114 -10.06 -3.03 -1.40
N PRO A 115 -9.21 -2.09 -0.97
CA PRO A 115 -7.77 -2.27 -1.09
C PRO A 115 -7.29 -3.35 -0.12
N ASP A 116 -6.66 -4.39 -0.65
CA ASP A 116 -6.02 -5.43 0.14
C ASP A 116 -4.51 -5.19 0.25
N PHE A 117 -3.83 -6.09 0.97
CA PHE A 117 -2.39 -6.03 1.19
C PHE A 117 -1.60 -5.98 -0.13
N PHE A 118 -2.03 -6.72 -1.17
CA PHE A 118 -1.39 -6.69 -2.47
C PHE A 118 -1.48 -5.31 -3.13
N HIS A 119 -2.67 -4.70 -3.15
CA HIS A 119 -2.85 -3.35 -3.68
C HIS A 119 -1.93 -2.35 -2.98
N GLU A 120 -1.85 -2.39 -1.65
CA GLU A 120 -1.05 -1.42 -0.88
C GLU A 120 0.45 -1.64 -1.06
N ILE A 121 0.93 -2.89 -0.99
CA ILE A 121 2.36 -3.19 -1.08
C ILE A 121 2.85 -3.10 -2.53
N PHE A 122 2.25 -3.87 -3.44
CA PHE A 122 2.71 -3.93 -4.82
C PHE A 122 2.34 -2.65 -5.58
N GLY A 123 1.17 -2.07 -5.32
CA GLY A 123 0.68 -0.89 -6.04
C GLY A 123 1.36 0.42 -5.65
N HIS A 124 1.64 0.65 -4.36
CA HIS A 124 2.08 1.96 -3.87
C HIS A 124 3.49 2.00 -3.31
N CYS A 125 3.94 0.96 -2.60
CA CYS A 125 5.19 1.04 -1.84
C CYS A 125 6.42 1.24 -2.73
N ALA A 126 6.43 0.73 -3.96
CA ALA A 126 7.52 0.96 -4.91
C ALA A 126 7.74 2.46 -5.16
N MET A 127 6.65 3.23 -5.37
CA MET A 127 6.76 4.69 -5.57
C MET A 127 7.18 5.44 -4.31
N LEU A 128 6.95 4.90 -3.11
CA LEU A 128 7.41 5.52 -1.86
C LEU A 128 8.94 5.48 -1.69
N THR A 129 9.65 4.68 -2.49
CA THR A 129 11.12 4.73 -2.57
C THR A 129 11.61 5.96 -3.35
N ASN A 130 10.76 6.59 -4.18
CA ASN A 130 11.10 7.78 -4.94
C ASN A 130 10.95 9.05 -4.06
N PRO A 131 12.02 9.85 -3.86
CA PRO A 131 11.97 11.00 -2.96
C PRO A 131 10.93 12.06 -3.34
N ALA A 132 10.71 12.31 -4.63
CA ALA A 132 9.75 13.32 -5.08
C ALA A 132 8.30 12.88 -4.80
N PHE A 133 7.99 11.62 -5.10
CA PHE A 133 6.68 11.05 -4.81
C PHE A 133 6.43 10.94 -3.30
N ALA A 134 7.43 10.50 -2.54
CA ALA A 134 7.39 10.44 -1.08
C ALA A 134 7.14 11.82 -0.45
N GLN A 135 7.83 12.86 -0.93
CA GLN A 135 7.63 14.23 -0.45
C GLN A 135 6.23 14.76 -0.80
N PHE A 136 5.76 14.51 -2.03
CA PHE A 136 4.41 14.86 -2.45
C PHE A 136 3.36 14.22 -1.53
N THR A 137 3.50 12.92 -1.27
CA THR A 137 2.57 12.14 -0.43
C THR A 137 2.56 12.63 1.02
N HIS A 138 3.72 13.03 1.54
CA HIS A 138 3.84 13.62 2.88
C HIS A 138 3.12 14.97 2.96
N MET A 139 3.33 15.84 1.95
CA MET A 139 2.66 17.12 1.86
C MET A 139 1.14 16.96 1.76
N TYR A 140 0.69 15.99 0.96
CA TYR A 140 -0.71 15.64 0.82
C TYR A 140 -1.33 15.23 2.17
N GLY A 141 -0.64 14.40 2.95
CA GLY A 141 -1.01 14.07 4.32
C GLY A 141 -1.14 15.30 5.22
N ARG A 142 -0.09 16.12 5.27
CA ARG A 142 -0.06 17.33 6.12
C ARG A 142 -1.19 18.30 5.79
N LEU A 143 -1.48 18.50 4.51
CA LEU A 143 -2.54 19.39 4.06
C LEU A 143 -3.94 18.83 4.39
N GLY A 144 -4.16 17.53 4.20
CA GLY A 144 -5.44 16.88 4.55
C GLY A 144 -5.72 16.84 6.06
N SER A 145 -4.68 16.90 6.90
CA SER A 145 -4.82 17.01 8.37
C SER A 145 -5.17 18.43 8.85
N MET A 146 -5.09 19.46 7.99
CA MET A 146 -5.35 20.84 8.40
C MET A 146 -6.85 21.10 8.60
N PRO A 147 -7.26 21.80 9.68
CA PRO A 147 -8.67 22.14 9.92
C PRO A 147 -9.33 22.92 8.78
N ALA A 148 -8.58 23.79 8.09
CA ALA A 148 -9.08 24.62 7.00
C ALA A 148 -9.52 23.79 5.77
N MET A 149 -8.91 22.63 5.54
CA MET A 149 -9.29 21.74 4.43
C MET A 149 -10.50 20.85 4.77
N LYS A 150 -10.96 20.85 6.03
CA LYS A 150 -12.21 20.17 6.42
C LYS A 150 -13.47 20.97 6.00
N ILE A 151 -13.32 22.26 5.70
CA ILE A 151 -14.42 23.19 5.35
C ILE A 151 -14.62 23.29 3.84
N ALA A 152 -13.56 23.12 3.05
CA ALA A 152 -13.67 22.93 1.60
C ALA A 152 -13.88 21.43 1.37
N SER A 153 -15.10 21.04 0.96
CA SER A 153 -15.43 19.70 0.50
C SER A 153 -14.26 19.08 -0.24
N ILE A 154 -13.81 17.90 0.23
CA ILE A 154 -12.71 17.13 -0.35
C ILE A 154 -12.97 17.03 -1.86
N SER A 155 -12.28 17.89 -2.62
CA SER A 155 -12.49 18.00 -4.06
C SER A 155 -12.09 16.65 -4.68
N PRO A 156 -12.84 16.12 -5.66
CA PRO A 156 -12.58 14.82 -6.29
C PRO A 156 -11.15 14.67 -6.85
N VAL A 157 -10.38 15.77 -6.98
CA VAL A 157 -8.95 15.78 -7.30
C VAL A 157 -8.10 15.01 -6.28
N CYS A 158 -8.42 15.11 -4.99
CA CYS A 158 -7.70 14.41 -3.90
C CYS A 158 -8.04 12.91 -3.87
N ILE A 159 -9.26 12.54 -4.25
CA ILE A 159 -9.73 11.14 -4.31
C ILE A 159 -9.26 10.45 -5.62
N GLY A 160 -9.09 11.19 -6.71
CA GLY A 160 -8.69 10.66 -8.02
C GLY A 160 -7.28 10.04 -8.08
N LEU A 161 -6.38 10.43 -7.18
CA LEU A 161 -5.05 9.82 -7.04
C LEU A 161 -5.07 8.41 -6.42
N ARG A 162 -6.19 8.01 -5.79
CA ARG A 162 -6.36 6.67 -5.22
C ARG A 162 -6.87 5.63 -6.24
N TRP A 163 -7.45 6.08 -7.35
CA TRP A 163 -8.26 5.23 -8.24
C TRP A 163 -7.69 5.01 -9.65
N SER A 164 -6.63 5.72 -10.05
CA SER A 164 -6.10 5.63 -11.43
C SER A 164 -4.94 4.64 -11.62
N SER A 165 -4.46 4.00 -10.55
CA SER A 165 -3.27 3.11 -10.59
C SER A 165 -3.60 1.62 -10.50
N ALA A 166 -4.88 1.23 -10.44
CA ALA A 166 -5.31 -0.12 -10.06
C ALA A 166 -5.97 -0.95 -11.19
N TYR A 167 -5.88 -0.51 -12.44
CA TYR A 167 -6.40 -1.23 -13.60
C TYR A 167 -5.37 -1.32 -14.72
#